data_AF-A0A2X1C6Y9-F1
#
_entry.id   AF-A0A2X1C6Y9-F1
#
_cell.length_a   1.000
_cell.length_b   1.000
_cell.length_c   1.000
_cell.angle_alpha   90.00
_cell.angle_beta   90.00
_cell.angle_gamma   90.00
#
_symmetry.space_group_name_H-M   'P 1'
#
loop_
_entity.id
_entity.type
_entity.pdbx_description
1 polymer ?
#
loop_
_entity_poly.entity_id
_entity_poly.type
_entity_poly.pdbx_seq_one_letter_code
_entity_poly.pdbx_strand_id
1 'polypeptide(L)'
;MDVADVAFLLMTAEDEDGSGKLQARQNVVHEVGLFQGALGFENAVVLLEENCAEFSNIAGLGQIRFLKGNVASAFESIRQYLKDRHGLS
;
A
#
# COMPACT_ATOMS: atom_id res chain seq x y z
N MET A 1 -8.85 -15.13 5.91
CA MET A 1 -7.86 -14.91 4.83
C MET A 1 -8.09 -15.86 3.65
N ASP A 2 -8.73 -17.02 3.85
CA ASP A 2 -8.96 -18.07 2.84
C ASP A 2 -9.83 -17.71 1.60
N VAL A 3 -10.23 -16.45 1.41
CA VAL A 3 -11.08 -16.02 0.28
C VAL A 3 -10.66 -14.68 -0.34
N ALA A 4 -9.50 -14.12 0.03
CA ALA A 4 -9.05 -12.85 -0.54
C ALA A 4 -8.11 -13.10 -1.73
N ASP A 5 -8.41 -12.50 -2.88
CA ASP A 5 -7.55 -12.57 -4.08
C ASP A 5 -6.50 -11.45 -4.13
N VAL A 6 -6.70 -10.38 -3.34
CA VAL A 6 -5.88 -9.17 -3.32
C VAL A 6 -5.93 -8.49 -1.95
N ALA A 7 -4.84 -7.86 -1.53
CA ALA A 7 -4.76 -7.01 -0.34
C ALA A 7 -4.20 -5.62 -0.68
N PHE A 8 -4.90 -4.58 -0.22
CA PHE A 8 -4.41 -3.21 -0.23
C PHE A 8 -3.97 -2.80 1.17
N LEU A 9 -2.70 -2.45 1.33
CA LEU A 9 -2.13 -2.02 2.60
C LEU A 9 -2.03 -0.50 2.63
N LEU A 10 -2.84 0.14 3.47
CA LEU A 10 -2.88 1.60 3.58
C LEU A 10 -1.74 2.12 4.45
N MET A 11 -0.93 3.01 3.89
CA MET A 11 0.20 3.65 4.55
C MET A 11 0.03 5.17 4.52
N THR A 12 -0.43 5.72 5.63
CA THR A 12 -0.54 7.15 5.88
C THR A 12 0.69 7.66 6.63
N ALA A 13 1.03 8.93 6.45
CA ALA A 13 2.03 9.61 7.26
C ALA A 13 1.45 9.86 8.66
N GLU A 14 1.68 8.93 9.59
CA GLU A 14 1.06 9.01 10.92
C GLU A 14 1.82 9.91 11.91
N ASP A 15 3.14 10.06 11.83
CA ASP A 15 3.88 10.79 12.86
C ASP A 15 5.00 11.66 12.27
N GLU A 16 5.01 12.95 12.63
CA GLU A 16 6.25 13.74 12.64
C GLU A 16 7.16 13.12 13.70
N ASP A 17 8.28 12.54 13.31
CA ASP A 17 9.34 12.34 14.30
C ASP A 17 9.74 13.71 14.90
N GLY A 18 10.38 13.74 16.07
CA GLY A 18 10.84 14.98 16.69
C GLY A 18 11.82 15.82 15.85
N SER A 19 12.12 15.40 14.61
CA SER A 19 12.90 16.12 13.59
C SER A 19 12.08 16.60 12.37
N GLY A 20 10.75 16.45 12.39
CA GLY A 20 9.84 16.90 11.33
C GLY A 20 9.77 15.94 10.12
N LYS A 21 10.33 14.73 10.24
CA LYS A 21 10.30 13.72 9.16
C LYS A 21 9.12 12.79 9.37
N LEU A 22 8.26 12.69 8.35
CA LEU A 22 7.11 11.81 8.35
C LEU A 22 7.57 10.37 8.10
N GLN A 23 7.56 9.53 9.13
CA GLN A 23 7.82 8.10 8.98
C GLN A 23 6.51 7.33 9.14
N ALA A 24 6.20 6.45 8.18
CA ALA A 24 5.15 5.48 8.37
C ALA A 24 5.52 4.52 9.53
N ARG A 25 4.53 3.85 10.11
CA ARG A 25 4.79 2.92 11.20
C ARG A 25 5.45 1.64 10.69
N GLN A 26 6.53 1.22 11.34
CA GLN A 26 7.22 -0.04 11.05
C GLN A 26 6.31 -1.29 11.17
N ASN A 27 5.16 -1.17 11.85
CA ASN A 27 4.17 -2.24 11.96
C ASN A 27 3.65 -2.70 10.59
N VAL A 28 3.52 -1.78 9.62
CA VAL A 28 2.98 -2.11 8.29
C VAL A 28 3.94 -2.99 7.49
N VAL A 29 5.26 -2.90 7.71
CA VAL A 29 6.25 -3.73 7.00
C VAL A 29 6.07 -5.22 7.32
N HIS A 30 5.69 -5.56 8.55
CA HIS A 30 5.41 -6.95 8.93
C HIS A 30 4.15 -7.49 8.26
N GLU A 31 3.10 -6.66 8.16
CA GLU A 31 1.85 -7.01 7.48
C GLU A 31 2.07 -7.19 5.98
N VAL A 32 2.83 -6.30 5.35
CA VAL A 32 3.24 -6.42 3.94
C VAL A 32 3.87 -7.79 3.66
N GLY A 33 4.84 -8.21 4.48
CA GLY A 33 5.49 -9.52 4.31
C GLY A 33 4.53 -10.70 4.50
N LEU A 34 3.59 -10.60 5.44
CA LEU A 34 2.55 -11.61 5.65
C LEU A 34 1.64 -11.74 4.43
N PHE A 35 1.15 -10.63 3.88
CA PHE A 35 0.27 -10.63 2.70
C PHE A 35 0.99 -11.06 1.43
N GLN A 36 2.28 -10.74 1.27
CA GLN A 36 3.11 -11.28 0.19
C GLN A 36 3.21 -12.81 0.25
N GLY A 37 3.45 -13.38 1.43
CA GLY A 37 3.54 -14.83 1.61
C GLY A 37 2.21 -15.55 1.39
N ALA A 38 1.09 -14.90 1.69
CA ALA A 38 -0.25 -15.48 1.54
C ALA A 38 -0.82 -15.34 0.12
N LEU A 39 -0.62 -14.19 -0.54
CA LEU A 39 -1.30 -13.84 -1.81
C LEU A 39 -0.36 -13.77 -3.02
N GLY A 40 0.96 -13.79 -2.80
CA GLY A 40 1.96 -13.56 -3.82
C GLY A 40 2.28 -12.07 -4.03
N PHE A 41 3.48 -11.80 -4.56
CA PHE A 41 4.03 -10.44 -4.72
C PHE A 41 3.14 -9.49 -5.53
N GLU A 42 2.39 -10.01 -6.49
CA GLU A 42 1.60 -9.20 -7.40
C GLU A 42 0.25 -8.76 -6.80
N ASN A 43 -0.22 -9.44 -5.75
CA ASN A 43 -1.55 -9.29 -5.16
C ASN A 43 -1.55 -8.58 -3.79
N ALA A 44 -0.36 -8.21 -3.29
CA ALA A 44 -0.22 -7.32 -2.15
C ALA A 44 0.22 -5.94 -2.66
N VAL A 45 -0.65 -4.94 -2.57
CA VAL A 45 -0.42 -3.59 -3.10
C VAL A 45 -0.39 -2.59 -1.96
N VAL A 46 0.63 -1.75 -1.93
CA VAL A 46 0.74 -0.67 -0.94
C VAL A 46 0.06 0.58 -1.48
N LEU A 47 -0.90 1.13 -0.72
CA LEU A 47 -1.43 2.47 -0.92
C LEU A 47 -0.60 3.43 -0.08
N LEU A 48 0.24 4.25 -0.72
CA LEU A 48 1.18 5.12 -0.03
C LEU A 48 0.78 6.58 -0.14
N GLU A 49 0.62 7.25 1.00
CA GLU A 49 0.35 8.68 1.04
C GLU A 49 1.54 9.47 0.50
N GLU A 50 1.28 10.51 -0.29
CA GLU A 50 2.30 11.42 -0.74
C GLU A 50 3.06 12.06 0.43
N ASN A 51 4.37 12.24 0.24
CA ASN A 51 5.30 12.75 1.25
C ASN A 51 5.51 11.82 2.46
N CYS A 52 4.94 10.61 2.46
CA CYS A 52 5.34 9.56 3.38
C CYS A 52 6.65 8.92 2.90
N ALA A 53 7.60 8.70 3.81
CA ALA A 53 8.85 8.03 3.49
C ALA A 53 8.61 6.59 3.01
N GLU A 54 9.27 6.21 1.91
CA GLU A 54 9.34 4.82 1.46
C GLU A 54 10.27 4.01 2.39
N PHE A 55 9.91 2.75 2.64
CA PHE A 55 10.83 1.80 3.27
C PHE A 55 11.70 1.13 2.22
N SER A 56 12.95 0.87 2.57
CA SER A 56 13.88 0.08 1.74
C SER A 56 13.35 -1.33 1.42
N ASN A 57 12.42 -1.84 2.23
CA ASN A 57 11.91 -3.20 2.15
C ASN A 57 10.67 -3.36 1.26
N ILE A 58 10.15 -2.26 0.68
CA ILE A 58 8.98 -2.30 -0.25
C ILE A 58 9.44 -2.51 -1.71
N ALA A 59 10.75 -2.62 -1.97
CA ALA A 59 11.29 -2.81 -3.31
C ALA A 59 10.74 -4.10 -3.93
N GLY A 60 9.96 -3.95 -5.02
CA GLY A 60 9.34 -5.06 -5.75
C GLY A 60 7.84 -5.26 -5.51
N LEU A 61 7.21 -4.45 -4.65
CA LEU A 61 5.75 -4.45 -4.49
C LEU A 61 5.07 -3.47 -5.44
N GLY A 62 3.84 -3.81 -5.82
CA GLY A 62 2.94 -2.85 -6.43
C GLY A 62 2.65 -1.70 -5.46
N GLN A 63 2.80 -0.47 -5.93
CA GLN A 63 2.50 0.72 -5.15
C GLN A 63 1.53 1.62 -5.91
N ILE A 64 0.53 2.14 -5.21
CA ILE A 64 -0.37 3.19 -5.69
C ILE A 64 -0.24 4.37 -4.73
N ARG A 65 0.05 5.56 -5.26
CA ARG A 65 0.13 6.76 -4.44
C ARG A 65 -1.22 7.46 -4.33
N PHE A 66 -1.45 8.12 -3.19
CA PHE A 66 -2.61 8.97 -2.99
C PHE A 66 -2.23 10.30 -2.33
N LEU A 67 -3.03 11.33 -2.60
CA LEU A 67 -2.85 12.68 -2.09
C LEU A 67 -2.99 12.69 -0.56
N LYS A 68 -2.18 13.52 0.13
CA LYS A 68 -2.25 13.66 1.58
C LYS A 68 -3.67 13.96 2.08
N GLY A 69 -4.17 13.13 3.00
CA GLY A 69 -5.52 13.24 3.56
C GLY A 69 -6.64 12.87 2.58
N ASN A 70 -6.34 12.31 1.40
CA ASN A 70 -7.32 12.00 0.37
C ASN A 70 -7.03 10.65 -0.31
N VAL A 71 -7.36 9.55 0.37
CA VAL A 71 -7.27 8.19 -0.18
C VAL A 71 -8.14 7.98 -1.42
N ALA A 72 -9.21 8.78 -1.59
CA ALA A 72 -10.08 8.68 -2.76
C ALA A 72 -9.36 9.02 -4.06
N SER A 73 -8.24 9.75 -4.02
CA SER A 73 -7.43 9.99 -5.21
C SER A 73 -6.82 8.71 -5.80
N ALA A 74 -6.71 7.62 -5.02
CA ALA A 74 -6.25 6.32 -5.50
C ALA A 74 -7.36 5.44 -6.09
N PHE A 75 -8.64 5.82 -5.98
CA PHE A 75 -9.74 4.92 -6.35
C PHE A 75 -9.72 4.51 -7.83
N GLU A 76 -9.42 5.44 -8.75
CA GLU A 76 -9.33 5.10 -10.17
C GLU A 76 -8.13 4.18 -10.44
N SER A 77 -6.98 4.41 -9.79
CA SER A 77 -5.82 3.53 -9.89
C SER A 77 -6.09 2.13 -9.32
N ILE A 78 -6.81 2.03 -8.19
CA ILE A 78 -7.26 0.76 -7.60
C ILE A 78 -8.20 0.05 -8.56
N ARG A 79 -9.18 0.77 -9.13
CA ARG A 79 -10.12 0.21 -10.10
C ARG A 79 -9.41 -0.32 -11.34
N GLN A 80 -8.46 0.44 -11.88
CA GLN A 80 -7.67 0.03 -13.04
C GLN A 80 -6.82 -1.21 -12.72
N TYR A 81 -6.15 -1.22 -11.57
CA TYR A 81 -5.40 -2.38 -11.10
C TYR A 81 -6.29 -3.64 -11.00
N LEU A 82 -7.47 -3.51 -10.40
CA LEU A 82 -8.43 -4.61 -10.25
C LEU A 82 -8.98 -5.10 -11.60
N LYS A 83 -9.20 -4.20 -12.56
CA LYS A 83 -9.57 -4.54 -13.94
C LYS A 83 -8.49 -5.36 -14.63
N ASP A 84 -7.25 -4.86 -14.59
CA ASP A 84 -6.13 -5.44 -15.31
C ASP A 84 -5.71 -6.81 -14.74
N ARG A 85 -5.83 -6.98 -13.41
CA ARG A 85 -5.34 -8.17 -12.71
C ARG A 85 -6.42 -9.18 -12.35
N HIS A 86 -7.66 -8.73 -12.13
CA HIS A 86 -8.76 -9.57 -11.63
C HIS A 86 -10.01 -9.55 -12.51
N GLY A 87 -10.00 -8.87 -13.66
CA GLY A 87 -11.10 -8.91 -14.63
C GLY A 87 -12.41 -8.28 -14.14
N LEU A 88 -12.36 -7.39 -13.15
CA LEU A 88 -13.53 -6.69 -12.60
C LEU A 88 -14.05 -5.63 -13.59
N SER A 89 -15.11 -5.93 -14.34
CA SER A 89 -15.73 -5.01 -15.33
C SER A 89 -16.60 -3.92 -14.69
#